data_AF-A0A2B4RQD4-F1
#
_entry.id   AF-A0A2B4RQD4-F1
#
_cell.length_a   1.000
_cell.length_b   1.000
_cell.length_c   1.000
_cell.angle_alpha   90.00
_cell.angle_beta   90.00
_cell.angle_gamma   90.00
#
_symmetry.space_group_name_H-M   'P 1'
#
loop_
_entity.id
_entity.type
_entity.pdbx_description
1 polymer ?
#
loop_
_entity_poly.entity_id
_entity_poly.type
_entity_poly.pdbx_seq_one_letter_code
_entity_poly.pdbx_strand_id
1 'polypeptide(L)'
;MSIKLSTSDGLSQEFADSVKNLQKDGAHFKRAVVTSGTWIFYAHKLYNDGKAGLADYKVLQPGANEDISCVNGSMYLLEDQVEGIILFEHSNYGGERKWFEESCSDVNPYFQSGRSAGVSSAIVLSKNQQFAIFASSNYKGLQQQLDGGKWYVNPNAMKFPNDQLQSFRKI
;
A
#
# COMPACT_ATOMS: atom_id res chain seq x y z
N MET A 1 -14.03 -4.12 -8.89
CA MET A 1 -13.98 -4.43 -7.44
C MET A 1 -15.02 -3.60 -6.71
N SER A 2 -15.46 -3.99 -5.51
CA SER A 2 -16.51 -3.25 -4.79
C SER A 2 -16.50 -3.49 -3.29
N ILE A 3 -16.90 -2.45 -2.56
CA ILE A 3 -17.03 -2.43 -1.10
C ILE A 3 -18.23 -1.57 -0.70
N LYS A 4 -18.96 -2.02 0.32
CA LYS A 4 -20.06 -1.28 0.92
C LYS A 4 -19.64 -0.79 2.30
N LEU A 5 -19.70 0.53 2.52
CA LEU A 5 -19.47 1.13 3.83
C LEU A 5 -20.79 1.53 4.47
N SER A 6 -20.89 1.42 5.78
CA SER A 6 -22.09 1.83 6.53
C SER A 6 -21.74 2.64 7.77
N THR A 7 -22.57 3.63 8.05
CA THR A 7 -22.54 4.49 9.25
C THR A 7 -23.30 3.82 10.40
N SER A 8 -23.24 4.39 11.61
CA SER A 8 -23.89 3.82 12.81
C SER A 8 -25.41 3.84 12.77
N ASP A 9 -26.01 4.77 12.02
CA ASP A 9 -27.45 4.89 11.78
C ASP A 9 -27.96 3.99 10.64
N GLY A 10 -27.08 3.18 10.04
CA GLY A 10 -27.43 2.19 9.02
C GLY A 10 -27.49 2.74 7.59
N LEU A 11 -27.18 4.02 7.37
CA LEU A 11 -26.94 4.53 6.01
C LEU A 11 -25.72 3.83 5.42
N SER A 12 -25.76 3.60 4.11
CA SER A 12 -24.69 2.86 3.43
C SER A 12 -24.43 3.40 2.04
N GLN A 13 -23.17 3.29 1.62
CA GLN A 13 -22.71 3.71 0.31
C GLN A 13 -21.77 2.65 -0.26
N GLU A 14 -21.88 2.40 -1.56
CA GLU A 14 -20.97 1.53 -2.29
C GLU A 14 -19.85 2.34 -2.96
N PHE A 15 -18.68 1.73 -3.02
CA PHE A 15 -17.49 2.30 -3.65
C PHE A 15 -16.84 1.24 -4.55
N ALA A 16 -16.32 1.69 -5.69
CA ALA A 16 -15.58 0.86 -6.64
C ALA A 16 -14.11 1.28 -6.78
N ASP A 17 -13.72 2.42 -6.18
CA ASP A 17 -12.39 3.03 -6.31
C ASP A 17 -11.83 3.50 -4.97
N SER A 18 -10.54 3.84 -4.98
CA SER A 18 -9.85 4.43 -3.83
C SER A 18 -10.43 5.79 -3.44
N VAL A 19 -10.48 6.08 -2.14
CA VAL A 19 -10.99 7.36 -1.62
C VAL A 19 -9.96 7.98 -0.68
N LYS A 20 -9.47 9.16 -1.07
CA LYS A 20 -8.47 9.95 -0.31
C LYS A 20 -9.03 10.60 0.97
N ASN A 21 -10.34 10.78 1.06
CA ASN A 21 -10.99 11.35 2.25
C ASN A 21 -12.40 10.76 2.41
N LEU A 22 -12.51 9.74 3.26
CA LEU A 22 -13.79 9.08 3.55
C LEU A 22 -14.70 9.94 4.45
N GLN A 23 -14.14 10.94 5.13
CA GLN A 23 -14.85 11.86 6.01
C GLN A 23 -15.29 13.14 5.29
N LYS A 24 -15.22 13.14 3.95
CA LYS A 24 -15.73 14.23 3.14
C LYS A 24 -17.22 14.45 3.45
N ASP A 25 -17.62 15.72 3.54
CA ASP A 25 -19.00 16.11 3.81
C ASP A 25 -19.55 15.61 5.17
N GLY A 26 -18.66 15.31 6.13
CA GLY A 26 -19.03 14.89 7.49
C GLY A 26 -19.40 13.41 7.64
N ALA A 27 -19.11 12.58 6.63
CA ALA A 27 -19.39 11.15 6.70
C ALA A 27 -18.55 10.44 7.78
N HIS A 28 -19.16 9.51 8.52
CA HIS A 28 -18.51 8.74 9.57
C HIS A 28 -18.84 7.25 9.46
N PHE A 29 -18.21 6.59 8.49
CA PHE A 29 -18.37 5.15 8.31
C PHE A 29 -17.79 4.37 9.49
N LYS A 30 -18.47 3.29 9.88
CA LYS A 30 -18.12 2.40 10.99
C LYS A 30 -17.93 0.96 10.56
N ARG A 31 -18.64 0.54 9.52
CA ARG A 31 -18.67 -0.84 9.06
C ARG A 31 -18.31 -0.93 7.59
N ALA A 32 -17.63 -2.00 7.20
CA ALA A 32 -17.31 -2.31 5.83
C ALA A 32 -17.67 -3.75 5.50
N VAL A 33 -18.23 -3.98 4.31
CA VAL A 33 -18.41 -5.30 3.72
C VAL A 33 -17.74 -5.26 2.36
N VAL A 34 -16.65 -6.03 2.21
CA VAL A 34 -15.95 -6.16 0.93
C VAL A 34 -16.65 -7.25 0.12
N THR A 35 -17.08 -6.91 -1.08
CA THR A 35 -17.67 -7.87 -2.02
C THR A 35 -16.59 -8.40 -2.97
N SER A 36 -15.68 -7.54 -3.43
CA SER A 36 -14.56 -7.94 -4.29
C SER A 36 -13.36 -7.01 -4.14
N GLY A 37 -12.16 -7.54 -4.41
CA GLY A 37 -10.89 -6.80 -4.28
C GLY A 37 -10.26 -6.87 -2.89
N THR A 38 -9.03 -6.40 -2.79
CA THR A 38 -8.33 -6.17 -1.52
C THR A 38 -8.27 -4.69 -1.24
N TRP A 39 -8.67 -4.27 -0.04
CA TRP A 39 -8.77 -2.87 0.35
C TRP A 39 -7.88 -2.58 1.54
N ILE A 40 -7.09 -1.52 1.48
CA ILE A 40 -6.31 -1.01 2.63
C ILE A 40 -7.01 0.23 3.17
N PHE A 41 -7.47 0.17 4.40
CA PHE A 41 -8.06 1.28 5.15
C PHE A 41 -7.00 1.97 5.99
N TYR A 42 -7.15 3.28 6.17
CA TYR A 42 -6.23 4.12 6.91
C TYR A 42 -6.99 5.03 7.88
N ALA A 43 -6.47 5.22 9.09
CA ALA A 43 -7.08 6.12 10.09
C ALA A 43 -7.14 7.57 9.64
N HIS A 44 -6.21 7.99 8.78
CA HIS A 44 -6.13 9.37 8.31
C HIS A 44 -6.42 9.48 6.82
N LYS A 45 -6.77 10.70 6.40
CA LYS A 45 -6.91 11.06 4.99
C LYS A 45 -5.59 10.85 4.23
N LEU A 46 -5.67 10.85 2.91
CA LEU A 46 -4.53 10.78 2.01
C LEU A 46 -3.63 9.55 2.27
N TYR A 47 -4.23 8.41 2.61
CA TYR A 47 -3.52 7.14 2.80
C TYR A 47 -2.45 7.23 3.92
N ASN A 48 -2.80 7.87 5.04
CA ASN A 48 -1.87 8.19 6.14
C ASN A 48 -0.67 9.07 5.76
N ASP A 49 -0.75 9.83 4.66
CA ASP A 49 0.27 10.82 4.33
C ASP A 49 0.42 11.87 5.48
N GLY A 50 1.67 12.21 5.81
CA GLY A 50 2.03 13.02 6.98
C GLY A 50 1.88 12.32 8.33
N LYS A 51 1.56 11.02 8.36
CA LYS A 51 1.46 10.15 9.55
C LYS A 51 2.36 8.91 9.40
N ALA A 52 3.53 9.12 8.79
CA ALA A 52 4.48 8.07 8.48
C ALA A 52 4.84 7.21 9.72
N GLY A 53 4.89 5.90 9.53
CA GLY A 53 5.34 4.94 10.55
C GLY A 53 4.27 4.45 11.54
N LEU A 54 3.10 5.09 11.61
CA LEU A 54 2.00 4.60 12.45
C LEU A 54 1.34 3.36 11.84
N ALA A 55 1.04 2.35 12.66
CA ALA A 55 0.36 1.12 12.26
C ALA A 55 -1.17 1.31 12.18
N ASP A 56 -1.61 2.47 11.71
CA ASP A 56 -3.00 2.91 11.72
C ASP A 56 -3.71 2.52 10.40
N TYR A 57 -3.67 1.23 10.07
CA TYR A 57 -4.26 0.68 8.86
C TYR A 57 -4.93 -0.68 9.11
N LYS A 58 -5.82 -1.07 8.20
CA LYS A 58 -6.45 -2.39 8.19
C LYS A 58 -6.59 -2.88 6.75
N VAL A 59 -6.19 -4.12 6.50
CA VAL A 59 -6.41 -4.77 5.19
C VAL A 59 -7.69 -5.59 5.26
N LEU A 60 -8.59 -5.37 4.32
CA LEU A 60 -9.83 -6.12 4.18
C LEU A 60 -9.85 -6.87 2.85
N GLN A 61 -10.35 -8.10 2.90
CA GLN A 61 -10.61 -8.97 1.76
C GLN A 61 -12.10 -9.31 1.71
N PRO A 62 -12.62 -9.87 0.60
CA PRO A 62 -14.02 -10.22 0.50
C PRO A 62 -14.48 -11.13 1.64
N GLY A 63 -15.60 -10.80 2.26
CA GLY A 63 -16.10 -11.60 3.38
C GLY A 63 -16.96 -10.84 4.37
N ALA A 64 -16.67 -11.04 5.65
CA ALA A 64 -17.50 -10.61 6.75
C ALA A 64 -17.69 -9.09 6.83
N ASN A 65 -18.72 -8.68 7.55
CA ASN A 65 -18.89 -7.31 7.96
C ASN A 65 -17.82 -6.97 9.02
N GLU A 66 -17.01 -5.97 8.75
CA GLU A 66 -15.82 -5.60 9.54
C GLU A 66 -15.98 -4.22 10.19
N ASP A 67 -15.45 -4.07 11.39
CA ASP A 67 -15.32 -2.76 12.03
C ASP A 67 -14.14 -2.00 11.40
N ILE A 68 -14.41 -0.77 10.97
CA ILE A 68 -13.43 0.18 10.41
C ILE A 68 -13.43 1.51 11.16
N SER A 69 -14.08 1.59 12.32
CA SER A 69 -14.27 2.83 13.07
C SER A 69 -12.97 3.55 13.47
N CYS A 70 -11.86 2.81 13.58
CA CYS A 70 -10.52 3.35 13.85
C CYS A 70 -9.68 3.63 12.59
N VAL A 71 -10.15 3.22 11.40
CA VAL A 71 -9.41 3.30 10.13
C VAL A 71 -10.26 3.90 8.99
N ASN A 72 -11.10 4.88 9.30
CA ASN A 72 -12.08 5.45 8.37
C ASN A 72 -11.68 6.80 7.75
N GLY A 73 -10.39 7.11 7.69
CA GLY A 73 -9.89 8.36 7.13
C GLY A 73 -9.75 8.32 5.61
N SER A 74 -9.22 7.23 5.08
CA SER A 74 -9.13 6.97 3.64
C SER A 74 -9.06 5.47 3.34
N MET A 75 -9.21 5.10 2.08
CA MET A 75 -9.06 3.72 1.63
C MET A 75 -8.40 3.62 0.26
N TYR A 76 -7.54 2.63 0.09
CA TYR A 76 -6.90 2.25 -1.16
C TYR A 76 -7.46 0.92 -1.64
N LEU A 77 -7.89 0.88 -2.89
CA LEU A 77 -8.16 -0.36 -3.61
C LEU A 77 -6.86 -0.90 -4.20
N LEU A 78 -6.34 -2.01 -3.66
CA LEU A 78 -5.13 -2.64 -4.17
C LEU A 78 -5.33 -3.02 -5.65
N GLU A 79 -4.28 -2.85 -6.46
CA GLU A 79 -4.32 -3.21 -7.88
C GLU A 79 -4.80 -4.67 -8.08
N ASP A 80 -5.67 -4.90 -9.07
CA ASP A 80 -6.16 -6.25 -9.46
C ASP A 80 -5.11 -7.10 -10.18
N GLN A 81 -3.86 -6.64 -10.16
CA GLN A 81 -2.79 -7.26 -10.91
C GLN A 81 -2.32 -8.49 -10.15
N VAL A 82 -2.21 -9.62 -10.85
CA VAL A 82 -1.66 -10.87 -10.30
C VAL A 82 -0.14 -10.89 -10.38
N GLU A 83 0.46 -9.90 -11.05
CA GLU A 83 1.89 -9.77 -11.24
C GLU A 83 2.43 -8.37 -10.89
N GLY A 84 3.73 -8.33 -10.60
CA GLY A 84 4.46 -7.10 -10.31
C GLY A 84 4.68 -6.85 -8.82
N ILE A 85 5.11 -5.64 -8.54
CA ILE A 85 5.40 -5.12 -7.20
C ILE A 85 4.78 -3.73 -7.05
N ILE A 86 4.21 -3.45 -5.89
CA ILE A 86 3.79 -2.10 -5.48
C ILE A 86 4.79 -1.60 -4.45
N LEU A 87 5.35 -0.42 -4.70
CA LEU A 87 6.20 0.29 -3.76
C LEU A 87 5.41 1.42 -3.11
N PHE A 88 5.68 1.67 -1.83
CA PHE A 88 5.05 2.72 -1.04
C PHE A 88 6.10 3.62 -0.40
N GLU A 89 5.80 4.91 -0.36
CA GLU A 89 6.62 5.95 0.25
C GLU A 89 6.80 5.70 1.75
N HIS A 90 5.70 5.41 2.47
CA HIS A 90 5.75 5.21 3.92
C HIS A 90 5.65 3.75 4.31
N SER A 91 6.13 3.44 5.52
CA SER A 91 5.84 2.16 6.17
C SER A 91 4.32 1.98 6.32
N ASN A 92 3.88 0.74 6.52
CA ASN A 92 2.48 0.35 6.67
C ASN A 92 1.63 0.73 5.44
N TYR A 93 2.24 0.66 4.25
CA TYR A 93 1.58 0.90 2.95
C TYR A 93 0.97 2.29 2.81
N GLY A 94 1.54 3.29 3.48
CA GLY A 94 1.05 4.67 3.46
C GLY A 94 1.71 5.54 2.39
N GLY A 95 1.14 6.72 2.17
CA GLY A 95 1.71 7.75 1.29
C GLY A 95 1.53 7.48 -0.19
N GLU A 96 2.41 8.07 -0.99
CA GLU A 96 2.47 7.83 -2.43
C GLU A 96 2.86 6.37 -2.72
N ARG A 97 2.38 5.88 -3.86
CA ARG A 97 2.57 4.48 -4.24
C ARG A 97 2.65 4.33 -5.75
N LYS A 98 3.30 3.26 -6.20
CA LYS A 98 3.39 2.92 -7.60
C LYS A 98 3.51 1.43 -7.82
N TRP A 99 2.65 0.91 -8.70
CA TRP A 99 2.76 -0.44 -9.23
C TRP A 99 3.75 -0.47 -10.40
N PHE A 100 4.52 -1.55 -10.44
CA PHE A 100 5.42 -1.88 -11.53
C PHE A 100 5.21 -3.33 -11.92
N GLU A 101 4.84 -3.54 -13.19
CA GLU A 101 4.81 -4.86 -13.79
C GLU A 101 6.23 -5.40 -14.03
N GLU A 102 7.12 -4.53 -14.53
CA GLU A 102 8.47 -4.87 -14.96
C GLU A 102 9.57 -4.36 -14.03
N SER A 103 10.78 -4.87 -14.23
CA SER A 103 12.00 -4.38 -13.58
C SER A 103 12.17 -2.86 -13.82
N CYS A 104 12.65 -2.14 -12.80
CA CYS A 104 12.88 -0.70 -12.89
C CYS A 104 14.33 -0.39 -12.54
N SER A 105 15.08 0.14 -13.52
CA SER A 105 16.49 0.50 -13.35
C SER A 105 16.69 1.79 -12.55
N ASP A 106 15.67 2.63 -12.39
CA ASP A 106 15.75 3.85 -11.60
C ASP A 106 14.37 4.25 -11.07
N VAL A 107 14.14 4.07 -9.76
CA VAL A 107 12.86 4.43 -9.12
C VAL A 107 12.83 5.88 -8.62
N ASN A 108 13.96 6.58 -8.65
CA ASN A 108 14.09 7.97 -8.15
C ASN A 108 13.10 8.97 -8.74
N PRO A 109 12.63 8.85 -10.00
CA PRO A 109 11.57 9.71 -10.53
C PRO A 109 10.24 9.60 -9.77
N TYR A 110 10.02 8.53 -9.01
CA TYR A 110 8.79 8.26 -8.26
C TYR A 110 9.00 8.34 -6.75
N PHE A 111 10.16 7.88 -6.26
CA PHE A 111 10.50 7.84 -4.84
C PHE A 111 11.92 8.38 -4.66
N GLN A 112 12.08 9.55 -4.06
CA GLN A 112 13.37 10.22 -3.96
C GLN A 112 14.25 9.55 -2.90
N SER A 113 15.20 8.73 -3.33
CA SER A 113 16.07 7.99 -2.41
C SER A 113 16.91 8.91 -1.53
N GLY A 114 17.12 8.50 -0.27
CA GLY A 114 17.87 9.26 0.73
C GLY A 114 17.13 10.48 1.27
N ARG A 115 15.84 10.61 0.98
CA ARG A 115 14.94 11.64 1.50
C ARG A 115 13.71 10.97 2.12
N SER A 116 12.91 11.73 2.84
CA SER A 116 11.66 11.26 3.46
C SER A 116 10.57 10.80 2.47
N ALA A 117 10.86 10.82 1.15
CA ALA A 117 9.99 10.37 0.07
C ALA A 117 10.55 9.13 -0.66
N GLY A 118 11.48 8.41 -0.02
CA GLY A 118 12.00 7.14 -0.51
C GLY A 118 11.04 5.99 -0.27
N VAL A 119 11.42 4.78 -0.65
CA VAL A 119 10.57 3.59 -0.43
C VAL A 119 10.75 3.06 0.99
N SER A 120 9.63 2.83 1.67
CA SER A 120 9.61 2.30 3.04
C SER A 120 8.80 1.00 3.20
N SER A 121 7.91 0.67 2.27
CA SER A 121 7.19 -0.62 2.29
C SER A 121 6.86 -1.10 0.87
N ALA A 122 6.54 -2.39 0.74
CA ALA A 122 6.30 -3.00 -0.55
C ALA A 122 5.29 -4.15 -0.47
N ILE A 123 4.60 -4.42 -1.58
CA ILE A 123 3.76 -5.60 -1.77
C ILE A 123 4.20 -6.28 -3.06
N VAL A 124 4.68 -7.51 -2.97
CA VAL A 124 4.97 -8.33 -4.16
C VAL A 124 3.71 -9.11 -4.53
N LEU A 125 3.04 -8.69 -5.61
CA LEU A 125 1.78 -9.28 -6.05
C LEU A 125 2.00 -10.65 -6.69
N SER A 126 3.05 -10.80 -7.48
CA SER A 126 3.41 -12.07 -8.11
C SER A 126 3.73 -13.15 -7.09
N LYS A 127 2.99 -14.26 -7.07
CA LYS A 127 3.29 -15.40 -6.18
C LYS A 127 4.54 -16.18 -6.61
N ASN A 128 4.81 -16.23 -7.91
CA ASN A 128 5.88 -17.05 -8.50
C ASN A 128 7.09 -16.23 -8.97
N GLN A 129 7.06 -14.91 -8.82
CA GLN A 129 8.14 -14.01 -9.24
C GLN A 129 8.71 -13.31 -8.01
N GLN A 130 10.01 -13.43 -7.82
CA GLN A 130 10.75 -12.75 -6.77
C GLN A 130 11.40 -11.48 -7.35
N PHE A 131 11.78 -10.56 -6.48
CA PHE A 131 12.44 -9.31 -6.89
C PHE A 131 13.73 -9.10 -6.12
N ALA A 132 14.82 -8.81 -6.83
CA ALA A 132 16.02 -8.24 -6.21
C ALA A 132 15.87 -6.72 -6.16
N ILE A 133 16.07 -6.13 -4.98
CA ILE A 133 16.06 -4.68 -4.75
C ILE A 133 17.48 -4.19 -4.47
N PHE A 134 17.78 -2.95 -4.88
CA PHE A 134 19.13 -2.41 -4.93
C PHE A 134 19.22 -0.98 -4.41
N ALA A 135 20.32 -0.67 -3.72
CA ALA A 135 20.55 0.65 -3.11
C ALA A 135 21.09 1.69 -4.10
N SER A 136 21.30 1.30 -5.36
CA SER A 136 21.71 2.19 -6.44
C SER A 136 20.94 1.89 -7.71
N SER A 137 20.78 2.89 -8.56
CA SER A 137 20.19 2.71 -9.89
C SER A 137 21.01 1.71 -10.73
N ASN A 138 20.36 1.13 -11.74
CA ASN A 138 20.90 0.14 -12.66
C ASN A 138 21.36 -1.17 -12.00
N TYR A 139 20.65 -1.60 -10.95
CA TYR A 139 20.81 -2.91 -10.29
C TYR A 139 22.19 -3.09 -9.62
N LYS A 140 22.64 -2.05 -8.90
CA LYS A 140 23.97 -2.00 -8.27
C LYS A 140 23.89 -1.73 -6.77
N GLY A 141 25.01 -1.96 -6.07
CA GLY A 141 25.15 -1.67 -4.66
C GLY A 141 24.57 -2.77 -3.77
N LEU A 142 24.22 -2.40 -2.54
CA LEU A 142 23.61 -3.31 -1.59
C LEU A 142 22.33 -3.91 -2.19
N GLN A 143 22.22 -5.24 -2.12
CA GLN A 143 21.14 -6.02 -2.69
C GLN A 143 20.38 -6.76 -1.59
N GLN A 144 19.07 -6.87 -1.74
CA GLN A 144 18.23 -7.79 -0.98
C GLN A 144 17.19 -8.43 -1.90
N GLN A 145 16.64 -9.57 -1.50
CA GLN A 145 15.57 -10.26 -2.21
C GLN A 145 14.23 -10.10 -1.48
N LEU A 146 13.19 -9.87 -2.27
CA LEU A 146 11.79 -9.93 -1.87
C LEU A 146 11.13 -11.16 -2.48
N ASP A 147 10.62 -12.03 -1.62
CA ASP A 147 9.84 -13.22 -1.96
C ASP A 147 8.51 -12.86 -2.64
N GLY A 148 8.07 -13.72 -3.56
CA GLY A 148 6.79 -13.62 -4.24
C GLY A 148 5.59 -13.72 -3.30
N GLY A 149 4.52 -13.00 -3.60
CA GLY A 149 3.24 -13.02 -2.87
C GLY A 149 3.31 -12.44 -1.46
N LYS A 150 4.42 -11.79 -1.11
CA LYS A 150 4.69 -11.33 0.26
C LYS A 150 4.52 -9.82 0.40
N TRP A 151 4.00 -9.45 1.55
CA TRP A 151 3.77 -8.07 1.95
C TRP A 151 4.83 -7.66 2.98
N TYR A 152 5.50 -6.54 2.72
CA TYR A 152 6.59 -6.03 3.52
C TYR A 152 6.19 -4.71 4.14
N VAL A 153 5.72 -4.76 5.38
CA VAL A 153 5.14 -3.61 6.09
C VAL A 153 6.12 -2.44 6.31
N ASN A 154 7.43 -2.69 6.34
CA ASN A 154 8.43 -1.66 6.67
C ASN A 154 9.84 -2.11 6.19
N PRO A 155 10.88 -1.27 6.32
CA PRO A 155 12.22 -1.59 5.84
C PRO A 155 12.86 -2.79 6.57
N ASN A 156 12.53 -2.99 7.85
CA ASN A 156 13.01 -4.14 8.62
C ASN A 156 12.44 -5.45 8.06
N ALA A 157 11.16 -5.46 7.68
CA ALA A 157 10.54 -6.62 7.01
C ALA A 157 11.21 -6.89 5.65
N MET A 158 11.55 -5.83 4.91
CA MET A 158 12.31 -5.91 3.65
C MET A 158 13.77 -6.31 3.87
N LYS A 159 14.29 -6.21 5.10
CA LYS A 159 15.73 -6.31 5.43
C LYS A 159 16.60 -5.38 4.59
N PHE A 160 16.10 -4.16 4.38
CA PHE A 160 16.72 -3.18 3.50
C PHE A 160 16.72 -1.79 4.17
N PRO A 161 17.74 -0.93 3.97
CA PRO A 161 17.77 0.38 4.59
C PRO A 161 16.60 1.28 4.15
N ASN A 162 16.00 2.01 5.09
CA ASN A 162 14.88 2.92 4.80
C ASN A 162 15.27 3.97 3.75
N ASP A 163 14.35 4.27 2.83
CA ASP A 163 14.50 5.28 1.78
C ASP A 163 15.66 5.05 0.79
N GLN A 164 16.36 3.91 0.85
CA GLN A 164 17.55 3.67 0.01
C GLN A 164 17.26 2.89 -1.28
N LEU A 165 16.03 2.41 -1.51
CA LEU A 165 15.74 1.61 -2.70
C LEU A 165 15.81 2.52 -3.94
N GLN A 166 16.66 2.16 -4.91
CA GLN A 166 16.86 2.94 -6.14
C GLN A 166 16.61 2.14 -7.42
N SER A 167 16.67 0.80 -7.38
CA SER A 167 16.26 -0.04 -8.50
C SER A 167 15.83 -1.43 -8.03
N PHE A 168 15.12 -2.16 -8.89
CA PHE A 168 14.76 -3.55 -8.64
C PHE A 168 14.59 -4.33 -9.94
N ARG A 169 14.80 -5.65 -9.90
CA ARG A 169 14.57 -6.53 -11.06
C ARG A 169 13.92 -7.85 -10.66
N LYS A 170 13.16 -8.41 -11.59
CA LYS A 170 12.66 -9.80 -11.54
C LYS A 170 13.84 -10.78 -11.47
N ILE A 171 13.68 -11.87 -10.73
CA ILE A 171 14.64 -12.99 -10.58
C ILE A 171 14.02 -14.28 -11.13
#